data_AF-A0A3M1L848-F1
#
_entry.id   AF-A0A3M1L848-F1
#
_cell.length_a   1.000
_cell.length_b   1.000
_cell.length_c   1.000
_cell.angle_alpha   90.00
_cell.angle_beta   90.00
_cell.angle_gamma   90.00
#
_symmetry.space_group_name_H-M   'P 1'
#
loop_
_entity.id
_entity.type
_entity.pdbx_description
1 polymer ?
#
loop_
_entity_poly.entity_id
_entity_poly.type
_entity_poly.pdbx_seq_one_letter_code
_entity_poly.pdbx_strand_id
1 'polypeptide(L)'
;MYTIDKQQAQYETYILSDEINHSRLEVVPARGGIITRWRIQGQNILYFDAERFSQPNLSLRGGIPILFPICGNLPHNSYTHQGKTYQLKQHGFARDLPWEVIATETQESAQMILQLTSNDYTLRVYPFAFSLRFTYQLQGNKLTILQVYENLSQETMKFSCGFHPYFLTEDK
;
A
#
# COMPACT_ATOMS: atom_id res chain seq x y z
N MET A 1 12.62 -10.81 -19.22
CA MET A 1 12.69 -9.35 -19.42
C MET A 1 11.72 -8.74 -18.44
N TYR A 2 12.12 -7.67 -17.74
CA TYR A 2 11.22 -6.97 -16.83
C TYR A 2 10.61 -5.76 -17.51
N THR A 3 9.34 -5.49 -17.26
CA THR A 3 8.61 -4.35 -17.82
C THR A 3 7.75 -3.68 -16.75
N ILE A 4 7.48 -2.40 -16.96
CA ILE A 4 6.51 -1.64 -16.17
C ILE A 4 5.63 -0.86 -17.13
N ASP A 5 4.39 -1.32 -17.28
CA ASP A 5 3.39 -0.67 -18.10
C ASP A 5 2.39 0.10 -17.24
N LYS A 6 1.76 1.11 -17.85
CA LYS A 6 0.66 1.85 -17.23
C LYS A 6 -0.63 1.59 -18.00
N GLN A 7 -1.71 1.38 -17.25
CA GLN A 7 -3.05 1.27 -17.80
C GLN A 7 -3.98 2.22 -17.05
N GLN A 8 -4.72 3.02 -17.81
CA GLN A 8 -5.81 3.81 -17.25
C GLN A 8 -7.10 2.98 -17.25
N ALA A 9 -7.64 2.72 -16.06
CA ALA A 9 -8.99 2.22 -15.86
C ALA A 9 -9.78 3.26 -15.04
N GLN A 10 -10.51 2.85 -14.01
CA GLN A 10 -11.04 3.79 -13.00
C GLN A 10 -9.92 4.56 -12.29
N TYR A 11 -8.78 3.90 -12.06
CA TYR A 11 -7.56 4.48 -11.51
C TYR A 11 -6.37 4.14 -12.42
N GLU A 12 -5.35 4.99 -12.41
CA GLU A 12 -4.06 4.65 -13.02
C GLU A 12 -3.49 3.42 -12.32
N THR A 13 -3.20 2.38 -13.10
CA THR A 13 -2.70 1.09 -12.61
C THR A 13 -1.35 0.80 -13.25
N TYR A 14 -0.36 0.50 -12.43
CA TYR A 14 0.97 0.10 -12.86
C TYR A 14 1.05 -1.41 -12.87
N ILE A 15 1.66 -1.94 -13.93
CA ILE A 15 1.77 -3.36 -14.19
C ILE A 15 3.25 -3.69 -14.22
N LEU A 16 3.74 -4.30 -13.15
CA LEU A 16 5.11 -4.80 -13.07
C LEU A 16 5.11 -6.24 -13.59
N SER A 17 5.93 -6.57 -14.58
CA SER A 17 6.00 -7.92 -15.15
C SER A 17 7.42 -8.45 -15.17
N ASP A 18 7.55 -9.75 -14.90
CA ASP A 18 8.67 -10.59 -15.33
C ASP A 18 8.15 -11.53 -16.42
N GLU A 19 8.49 -11.21 -17.67
CA GLU A 19 8.02 -11.93 -18.84
C GLU A 19 8.57 -13.35 -18.93
N ILE A 20 9.74 -13.63 -18.34
CA ILE A 20 10.35 -14.97 -18.39
C ILE A 20 9.59 -15.92 -17.46
N ASN A 21 9.22 -15.44 -16.28
CA ASN A 21 8.53 -16.25 -15.27
C ASN A 21 7.00 -16.16 -15.38
N HIS A 22 6.48 -15.37 -16.33
CA HIS A 22 5.05 -15.07 -16.46
C HIS A 22 4.44 -14.57 -15.14
N SER A 23 5.19 -13.74 -14.43
CA SER A 23 4.82 -13.18 -13.13
C SER A 23 4.44 -11.72 -13.34
N ARG A 24 3.25 -11.32 -12.84
CA ARG A 24 2.69 -9.98 -13.07
C ARG A 24 2.03 -9.44 -11.82
N LEU A 25 2.30 -8.19 -11.50
CA LEU A 25 1.79 -7.51 -10.32
C LEU A 25 1.11 -6.19 -10.72
N GLU A 26 -0.06 -5.92 -10.15
CA GLU A 26 -0.85 -4.72 -10.43
C GLU A 26 -0.92 -3.81 -9.21
N VAL A 27 -0.45 -2.58 -9.36
CA VAL A 27 -0.38 -1.55 -8.30
C VAL A 27 -1.29 -0.39 -8.64
N VAL A 28 -2.08 0.07 -7.67
CA VAL A 28 -2.92 1.27 -7.80
C VAL A 28 -2.48 2.33 -6.78
N PRO A 29 -1.62 3.28 -7.19
CA PRO A 29 -1.06 4.29 -6.27
C PRO A 29 -2.13 5.14 -5.60
N ALA A 30 -3.16 5.54 -6.36
CA ALA A 30 -4.24 6.40 -5.89
C ALA A 30 -5.11 5.81 -4.76
N ARG A 31 -4.99 4.51 -4.47
CA ARG A 31 -5.80 3.79 -3.48
C ARG A 31 -4.90 3.17 -2.40
N GLY A 32 -4.06 3.99 -1.76
CA GLY A 32 -3.20 3.53 -0.68
C GLY A 32 -1.93 2.83 -1.13
N GLY A 33 -1.47 3.07 -2.36
CA GLY A 33 -0.31 2.36 -2.91
C GLY A 33 -0.57 0.85 -3.06
N ILE A 34 -1.83 0.41 -3.13
CA ILE A 34 -2.19 -0.99 -2.96
C ILE A 34 -1.73 -1.86 -4.14
N ILE A 35 -1.16 -3.03 -3.80
CA ILE A 35 -1.01 -4.14 -4.73
C ILE A 35 -2.35 -4.87 -4.79
N THR A 36 -3.03 -4.80 -5.93
CA THR A 36 -4.39 -5.35 -6.11
C THR A 36 -4.36 -6.80 -6.58
N ARG A 37 -3.46 -7.14 -7.50
CA ARG A 37 -3.33 -8.49 -8.05
C ARG A 37 -1.87 -8.89 -8.14
N TRP A 38 -1.62 -10.18 -7.96
CA TRP A 38 -0.37 -10.84 -8.31
C TRP A 38 -0.72 -12.15 -8.99
N ARG A 39 -0.20 -12.35 -10.20
CA ARG A 39 -0.40 -13.55 -11.01
C ARG A 39 0.93 -14.19 -11.35
N ILE A 40 0.99 -15.51 -11.29
CA ILE A 40 2.14 -16.31 -11.71
C ILE A 40 1.62 -17.38 -12.66
N GLN A 41 2.17 -17.44 -13.89
CA GLN A 41 1.76 -18.41 -14.91
C GLN A 41 0.24 -18.46 -15.13
N GLY A 42 -0.40 -17.28 -15.10
CA GLY A 42 -1.85 -17.13 -15.26
C GLY A 42 -2.71 -17.39 -14.01
N GLN A 43 -2.14 -17.95 -12.94
CA GLN A 43 -2.86 -18.20 -11.68
C GLN A 43 -2.81 -16.98 -10.75
N ASN A 44 -3.94 -16.64 -10.11
CA ASN A 44 -3.99 -15.56 -9.12
C ASN A 44 -3.44 -16.04 -7.78
N ILE A 45 -2.47 -15.30 -7.23
CA ILE A 45 -1.93 -15.54 -5.89
C ILE A 45 -2.72 -14.77 -4.83
N LEU A 46 -3.26 -13.61 -5.19
CA LEU A 46 -4.04 -12.76 -4.30
C LEU A 46 -5.53 -12.83 -4.65
N TYR A 47 -6.38 -12.89 -3.62
CA TYR A 47 -7.80 -12.60 -3.73
C TYR A 47 -7.98 -11.10 -3.93
N PHE A 48 -8.89 -10.70 -4.83
CA PHE A 48 -9.25 -9.29 -5.04
C PHE A 48 -10.69 -9.12 -5.50
N ASP A 49 -11.46 -8.36 -4.73
CA ASP A 49 -12.85 -8.02 -5.02
C ASP A 49 -12.92 -6.76 -5.89
N ALA A 50 -12.89 -6.95 -7.22
CA ALA A 50 -12.87 -5.86 -8.18
C ALA A 50 -14.20 -5.07 -8.20
N GLU A 51 -15.34 -5.74 -7.97
CA GLU A 51 -16.65 -5.10 -7.93
C GLU A 51 -16.73 -4.14 -6.74
N ARG A 52 -16.35 -4.60 -5.55
CA ARG A 52 -16.29 -3.74 -4.36
C ARG A 52 -15.28 -2.62 -4.52
N PHE A 53 -14.11 -2.91 -5.12
CA PHE A 53 -13.08 -1.90 -5.37
C PHE A 53 -13.58 -0.74 -6.25
N SER A 54 -14.51 -1.04 -7.16
CA SER A 54 -15.11 -0.04 -8.06
C SER A 54 -15.94 1.01 -7.33
N GLN A 55 -16.36 0.72 -6.10
CA GLN A 55 -17.13 1.61 -5.23
C GLN A 55 -16.19 2.30 -4.23
N PRO A 56 -15.80 3.58 -4.43
CA PRO A 56 -14.72 4.22 -3.67
C PRO A 56 -15.00 4.34 -2.17
N ASN A 57 -16.26 4.37 -1.78
CA ASN A 57 -16.71 4.51 -0.39
C ASN A 57 -16.69 3.19 0.39
N LEU A 58 -16.48 2.05 -0.27
CA LEU A 58 -16.40 0.76 0.39
C LEU A 58 -14.96 0.45 0.79
N SER A 59 -14.83 -0.21 1.95
CA SER A 59 -13.54 -0.72 2.42
C SER A 59 -12.97 -1.76 1.46
N LEU A 60 -11.66 -1.71 1.24
CA LEU A 60 -10.95 -2.66 0.38
C LEU A 60 -11.12 -4.10 0.88
N ARG A 61 -11.26 -5.03 -0.07
CA ARG A 61 -11.28 -6.49 0.16
C ARG A 61 -10.38 -7.14 -0.87
N GLY A 62 -9.28 -7.71 -0.41
CA GLY A 62 -8.28 -8.28 -1.28
C GLY A 62 -7.03 -7.43 -1.47
N GLY A 63 -6.08 -7.95 -2.25
CA GLY A 63 -4.78 -7.33 -2.47
C GLY A 63 -3.91 -7.32 -1.21
N ILE A 64 -3.06 -6.30 -1.08
CA ILE A 64 -2.18 -6.09 0.07
C ILE A 64 -2.35 -4.65 0.61
N PRO A 65 -3.40 -4.35 1.40
CA PRO A 65 -3.54 -3.07 2.07
C PRO A 65 -2.39 -2.77 3.05
N ILE A 66 -1.98 -1.50 3.11
CA ILE A 66 -0.95 -1.00 4.03
C ILE A 66 -1.61 -0.45 5.30
N LEU A 67 -1.08 -0.84 6.46
CA LEU A 67 -1.57 -0.43 7.77
C LEU A 67 -0.55 0.54 8.37
N PHE A 68 -0.95 1.80 8.56
CA PHE A 68 -0.13 2.84 9.20
C PHE A 68 -1.05 4.03 9.57
N PRO A 69 -0.87 4.64 10.77
CA PRO A 69 0.19 4.41 11.76
C PRO A 69 -0.19 3.41 12.88
N ILE A 70 -1.27 2.64 12.70
CA ILE A 70 -1.72 1.62 13.66
C ILE A 70 -2.13 0.33 12.94
N CYS A 71 -2.10 -0.79 13.66
CA CYS A 71 -2.67 -2.07 13.23
C CYS A 71 -3.87 -2.41 14.11
N GLY A 72 -5.00 -2.79 13.50
CA GLY A 72 -6.26 -3.02 14.22
C GLY A 72 -6.95 -1.71 14.59
N ASN A 73 -7.76 -1.73 15.64
CA ASN A 73 -8.44 -0.55 16.18
C ASN A 73 -7.78 -0.10 17.49
N LEU A 74 -8.10 1.13 17.89
CA LEU A 74 -7.81 1.64 19.23
C LEU A 74 -9.11 1.59 20.07
N PRO A 75 -9.01 1.46 21.40
CA PRO A 75 -10.14 1.70 22.29
C PRO A 75 -10.79 3.05 21.97
N HIS A 76 -12.10 3.04 21.72
CA HIS A 76 -12.87 4.22 21.33
C HIS A 76 -12.32 4.96 20.09
N ASN A 77 -11.53 4.30 19.23
CA ASN A 77 -10.84 4.87 18.07
C ASN A 77 -9.94 6.07 18.39
N SER A 78 -9.40 6.16 19.61
CA SER A 78 -8.66 7.35 20.05
C SER A 78 -7.37 7.04 20.80
N TYR A 79 -6.47 8.02 20.84
CA TYR A 79 -5.27 8.01 21.67
C TYR A 79 -4.93 9.42 22.12
N THR A 80 -4.12 9.53 23.18
CA THR A 80 -3.65 10.80 23.71
C THR A 80 -2.16 10.97 23.45
N HIS A 81 -1.78 12.13 22.91
CA HIS A 81 -0.39 12.55 22.78
C HIS A 81 -0.27 13.99 23.29
N GLN A 82 0.66 14.23 24.22
CA GLN A 82 0.90 15.55 24.83
C GLN A 82 -0.36 16.25 25.34
N GLY A 83 -1.22 15.50 26.04
CA GLY A 83 -2.45 16.06 26.61
C GLY A 83 -3.57 16.35 25.61
N LYS A 84 -3.35 16.11 24.30
CA LYS A 84 -4.40 16.22 23.28
C LYS A 84 -4.85 14.84 22.82
N THR A 85 -6.17 14.68 22.68
CA THR A 85 -6.79 13.46 22.14
C THR A 85 -6.92 13.56 20.63
N TYR A 86 -6.57 12.47 19.96
CA TYR A 86 -6.64 12.28 18.52
C TYR A 86 -7.51 11.08 18.19
N GLN A 87 -8.17 11.12 17.04
CA GLN A 87 -9.04 10.06 16.54
C GLN A 87 -8.37 9.37 15.35
N LEU A 88 -8.23 8.04 15.41
CA LEU A 88 -7.72 7.22 14.32
C LEU A 88 -8.68 6.07 14.05
N LYS A 89 -9.10 5.96 12.79
CA LYS A 89 -9.87 4.82 12.31
C LYS A 89 -9.00 3.56 12.33
N GLN A 90 -9.66 2.41 12.35
CA GLN A 90 -9.02 1.09 12.26
C GLN A 90 -7.98 1.05 11.12
N HIS A 91 -6.79 0.56 11.40
CA HIS A 91 -5.63 0.45 10.50
C HIS A 91 -5.02 1.77 10.00
N GLY A 92 -5.46 2.90 10.57
CA GLY A 92 -4.96 4.22 10.21
C GLY A 92 -5.48 4.68 8.85
N PHE A 93 -4.66 5.43 8.12
CA PHE A 93 -5.07 6.18 6.92
C PHE A 93 -4.23 5.86 5.68
N ALA A 94 -3.10 5.17 5.81
CA ALA A 94 -2.19 4.95 4.68
C ALA A 94 -2.83 4.18 3.51
N ARG A 95 -3.73 3.24 3.81
CA ARG A 95 -4.51 2.49 2.80
C ARG A 95 -5.57 3.32 2.06
N ASP A 96 -5.94 4.49 2.58
CA ASP A 96 -7.04 5.29 2.06
C ASP A 96 -6.55 6.50 1.23
N LEU A 97 -5.28 6.89 1.39
CA LEU A 97 -4.69 8.06 0.74
C LEU A 97 -3.98 7.70 -0.57
N PRO A 98 -3.90 8.61 -1.55
CA PRO A 98 -3.07 8.40 -2.73
C PRO A 98 -1.58 8.44 -2.36
N TRP A 99 -0.80 7.55 -2.98
CA TRP A 99 0.66 7.55 -2.92
C TRP A 99 1.21 8.03 -4.26
N GLU A 100 2.31 8.76 -4.21
CA GLU A 100 3.02 9.26 -5.39
C GLU A 100 3.99 8.19 -5.92
N VAL A 101 4.10 8.06 -7.24
CA VAL A 101 5.13 7.23 -7.89
C VAL A 101 6.35 8.10 -8.12
N ILE A 102 7.44 7.82 -7.42
CA ILE A 102 8.65 8.67 -7.47
C ILE A 102 9.76 8.08 -8.35
N ALA A 103 9.74 6.77 -8.62
CA ALA A 103 10.68 6.13 -9.54
C ALA A 103 10.21 4.73 -9.98
N THR A 104 10.75 4.27 -11.11
CA THR A 104 10.59 2.92 -11.65
C THR A 104 11.90 2.42 -12.26
N GLU A 105 12.21 1.13 -12.12
CA GLU A 105 13.43 0.50 -12.65
C GLU A 105 13.11 -0.91 -13.19
N THR A 106 13.80 -1.35 -14.24
CA THR A 106 13.55 -2.63 -14.94
C THR A 106 14.81 -3.42 -15.27
N GLN A 107 16.00 -2.99 -14.85
CA GLN A 107 17.25 -3.65 -15.21
C GLN A 107 17.39 -5.05 -14.59
N GLU A 108 17.30 -5.18 -13.27
CA GLU A 108 17.52 -6.46 -12.56
C GLU A 108 16.22 -7.12 -12.07
N SER A 109 15.16 -6.33 -12.01
CA SER A 109 13.79 -6.68 -11.57
C SER A 109 12.85 -5.56 -11.98
N ALA A 110 11.54 -5.82 -12.02
CA ALA A 110 10.56 -4.74 -12.13
C ALA A 110 10.39 -4.08 -10.76
N GLN A 111 10.82 -2.84 -10.62
CA GLN A 111 10.76 -2.08 -9.37
C GLN A 111 9.95 -0.80 -9.51
N MET A 112 9.14 -0.51 -8.51
CA MET A 112 8.35 0.71 -8.41
C MET A 112 8.48 1.29 -7.01
N ILE A 113 8.84 2.57 -6.91
CA ILE A 113 9.02 3.28 -5.64
C ILE A 113 7.85 4.25 -5.46
N LEU A 114 7.16 4.09 -4.34
CA LEU A 114 6.01 4.89 -3.93
C LEU A 114 6.33 5.73 -2.70
N GLN A 115 5.73 6.91 -2.60
CA GLN A 115 5.87 7.79 -1.44
C GLN A 115 4.51 8.28 -0.90
N LEU A 116 4.39 8.31 0.43
CA LEU A 116 3.32 9.01 1.14
C LEU A 116 3.95 9.93 2.19
N THR A 117 3.65 11.22 2.10
CA THR A 117 4.09 12.23 3.07
C THR A 117 2.93 12.73 3.92
N SER A 118 3.24 13.20 5.13
CA SER A 118 2.26 13.86 5.98
C SER A 118 1.73 15.13 5.32
N ASN A 119 0.43 15.38 5.48
CA ASN A 119 -0.25 16.59 5.05
C ASN A 119 -1.19 17.12 6.16
N ASP A 120 -1.88 18.22 5.90
CA ASP A 120 -2.81 18.83 6.87
C ASP A 120 -3.89 17.88 7.38
N TYR A 121 -4.37 16.95 6.54
CA TYR A 121 -5.36 15.95 6.95
C TYR A 121 -4.75 14.93 7.91
N THR A 122 -3.58 14.37 7.57
CA THR A 122 -2.94 13.36 8.42
C THR A 122 -2.48 13.97 9.75
N LEU A 123 -1.96 15.20 9.72
CA LEU A 123 -1.46 15.89 10.93
C LEU A 123 -2.57 16.22 11.94
N ARG A 124 -3.84 16.32 11.50
CA ARG A 124 -4.99 16.49 12.41
C ARG A 124 -5.28 15.25 13.25
N VAL A 125 -4.96 14.06 12.74
CA VAL A 125 -5.25 12.77 13.39
C VAL A 125 -4.00 12.05 13.89
N TYR A 126 -2.84 12.44 13.40
CA TYR A 126 -1.53 11.89 13.74
C TYR A 126 -0.47 12.99 13.64
N PRO A 127 -0.13 13.68 14.75
CA PRO A 127 0.59 14.96 14.76
C PRO A 127 2.10 14.79 14.59
N PHE A 128 2.52 13.93 13.66
CA PHE A 128 3.92 13.70 13.33
C PHE A 128 4.12 13.96 11.83
N ALA A 129 5.08 14.82 11.49
CA ALA A 129 5.53 14.95 10.12
C ALA A 129 6.28 13.67 9.73
N PHE A 130 5.87 13.02 8.64
CA PHE A 130 6.42 11.74 8.21
C PHE A 130 6.62 11.68 6.69
N SER A 131 7.51 10.80 6.27
CA SER A 131 7.64 10.35 4.88
C SER A 131 7.80 8.83 4.85
N LEU A 132 6.87 8.15 4.17
CA LEU A 132 6.94 6.72 3.92
C LEU A 132 7.42 6.51 2.49
N ARG A 133 8.43 5.66 2.27
CA ARG A 133 8.86 5.23 0.93
C ARG A 133 8.82 3.71 0.85
N PHE A 134 8.01 3.19 -0.05
CA PHE A 134 7.85 1.76 -0.26
C PHE A 134 8.35 1.39 -1.66
N THR A 135 9.23 0.40 -1.75
CA THR A 135 9.68 -0.16 -3.03
C THR A 135 9.05 -1.52 -3.23
N TYR A 136 8.28 -1.66 -4.30
CA TYR A 136 7.74 -2.93 -4.77
C TYR A 136 8.67 -3.49 -5.83
N GLN A 137 9.23 -4.67 -5.57
CA GLN A 137 10.16 -5.33 -6.45
C GLN A 137 9.63 -6.72 -6.81
N LEU A 138 9.43 -6.95 -8.11
CA LEU A 138 9.08 -8.23 -8.69
C LEU A 138 10.29 -8.84 -9.39
N GLN A 139 10.74 -10.00 -8.92
CA GLN A 139 11.86 -10.74 -9.49
C GLN A 139 11.52 -12.23 -9.51
N GLY A 140 11.34 -12.81 -10.69
CA GLY A 140 10.76 -14.15 -10.82
C GLY A 140 9.39 -14.25 -10.13
N ASN A 141 9.25 -15.28 -9.30
CA ASN A 141 8.05 -15.57 -8.53
C ASN A 141 8.10 -14.99 -7.11
N LYS A 142 8.89 -13.92 -6.90
CA LYS A 142 9.05 -13.27 -5.60
C LYS A 142 8.65 -11.80 -5.68
N LEU A 143 7.73 -11.42 -4.78
CA LEU A 143 7.46 -10.04 -4.43
C LEU A 143 8.27 -9.66 -3.19
N THR A 144 9.11 -8.63 -3.30
CA THR A 144 9.77 -7.99 -2.16
C THR A 144 9.20 -6.59 -1.95
N ILE A 145 8.86 -6.25 -0.70
CA ILE A 145 8.39 -4.91 -0.32
C ILE A 145 9.37 -4.31 0.69
N LEU A 146 10.20 -3.38 0.25
CA LEU A 146 11.12 -2.63 1.10
C LEU A 146 10.40 -1.39 1.64
N GLN A 147 10.54 -1.12 2.93
CA GLN A 147 9.81 -0.05 3.61
C GLN A 147 10.78 0.87 4.33
N VAL A 148 10.68 2.16 4.07
CA VAL A 148 11.40 3.20 4.79
C VAL A 148 10.37 4.11 5.47
N TYR A 149 10.51 4.28 6.78
CA TYR A 149 9.69 5.15 7.60
C TYR A 149 10.58 6.28 8.12
N GLU A 150 10.33 7.49 7.67
CA GLU A 150 11.11 8.67 8.03
C GLU A 150 10.28 9.61 8.90
N ASN A 151 10.82 9.94 10.08
CA ASN A 151 10.24 10.93 10.97
C ASN A 151 10.86 12.30 10.69
N LEU A 152 10.04 13.23 10.23
CA LEU A 152 10.42 14.60 9.89
C LEU A 152 10.00 15.60 10.97
N SER A 153 9.45 15.11 12.09
CA SER A 153 9.11 15.93 13.24
C SER A 153 10.30 16.10 14.19
N GLN A 154 10.19 17.06 15.11
CA GLN A 154 11.20 17.28 16.15
C GLN A 154 11.09 16.31 17.33
N GLU A 155 10.07 15.44 17.33
CA GLU A 155 9.75 14.54 18.44
C GLU A 155 9.81 13.09 18.00
N THR A 156 9.90 12.17 18.94
CA THR A 156 9.83 10.73 18.64
C THR A 156 8.46 10.35 18.07
N MET A 157 8.44 9.96 16.79
CA MET A 157 7.25 9.43 16.12
C MET A 157 6.94 8.00 16.59
N LYS A 158 5.79 7.81 17.24
CA LYS A 158 5.29 6.50 17.67
C LYS A 158 4.36 5.92 16.61
N PHE A 159 4.66 4.75 16.08
CA PHE A 159 3.80 4.11 15.09
C PHE A 159 3.82 2.58 15.21
N SER A 160 2.84 1.95 14.58
CA SER A 160 2.88 0.55 14.16
C SER A 160 2.65 0.50 12.65
N CYS A 161 3.22 -0.52 12.02
CA CYS A 161 3.03 -0.77 10.60
C CYS A 161 2.70 -2.24 10.34
N GLY A 162 2.02 -2.49 9.22
CA GLY A 162 1.74 -3.86 8.80
C GLY A 162 1.21 -3.93 7.38
N PHE A 163 1.14 -5.15 6.88
CA PHE A 163 0.45 -5.50 5.65
C PHE A 163 -0.74 -6.40 5.95
N HIS A 164 -1.76 -6.32 5.12
CA HIS A 164 -2.94 -7.17 5.23
C HIS A 164 -3.14 -8.03 3.97
N PRO A 165 -2.18 -8.90 3.59
CA PRO A 165 -2.29 -9.66 2.35
C PRO A 165 -3.50 -10.60 2.38
N TYR A 166 -4.26 -10.60 1.29
CA TYR A 166 -5.34 -11.54 1.05
C TYR A 166 -4.87 -12.57 0.03
N PHE A 167 -4.30 -13.68 0.51
CA PHE A 167 -3.97 -14.79 -0.36
C PHE A 167 -5.25 -15.46 -0.87
N LEU A 168 -5.24 -15.85 -2.14
CA LEU A 168 -6.31 -16.66 -2.69
C LEU A 168 -6.25 -18.05 -2.05
N THR A 169 -7.40 -18.52 -1.58
CA THR A 169 -7.61 -19.87 -1.06
C THR A 169 -8.85 -20.43 -1.74
N GLU A 170 -8.79 -21.70 -2.14
CA GLU A 170 -9.87 -22.36 -2.88
C GLU A 170 -11.02 -22.80 -1.94
N ASP A 171 -10.73 -22.96 -0.65
CA ASP A 171 -11.70 -23.39 0.36
C ASP A 171 -11.82 -22.38 1.52
N LYS A 172 -13.06 -22.12 1.95
CA LYS A 172 -13.44 -21.50 3.23
C LYS A 172 -14.64 -22.22 3.82
#